data_AF-A0ABD0NQH6-F1
#
_entry.id   AF-A0ABD0NQH6-F1
#
_cell.length_a   1.000
_cell.length_b   1.000
_cell.length_c   1.000
_cell.angle_alpha   90.00
_cell.angle_beta   90.00
_cell.angle_gamma   90.00
#
_symmetry.space_group_name_H-M   'P 1'
#
loop_
_entity.id
_entity.type
_entity.pdbx_description
1 polymer ?
#
loop_
_entity_poly.entity_id
_entity_poly.type
_entity_poly.pdbx_seq_one_letter_code
_entity_poly.pdbx_strand_id
1 'polypeptide(L)' 'NINSSLQLPDKTLQFVKDHPLLEDPVLPIGNGPRLITKDVNYTQIAVQRVQALDGNVYDVIFTST' A
#
# COMPACT_ATOMS: atom_id res chain seq x y z
N ASN A 1 17.56 27.11 -5.28
CA ASN A 1 16.67 26.50 -4.28
C ASN A 1 15.34 26.24 -4.98
N ILE A 2 14.94 24.97 -5.16
CA ILE A 2 13.68 24.59 -5.82
C ILE A 2 12.69 24.29 -4.69
N ASN A 3 11.71 25.18 -4.48
CA ASN A 3 10.73 25.07 -3.40
C ASN A 3 9.30 24.83 -3.92
N SER A 4 9.14 24.68 -5.23
CA SER A 4 7.87 24.46 -5.90
C SER A 4 8.07 23.56 -7.12
N SER A 5 7.06 22.74 -7.44
CA SER A 5 7.05 21.92 -8.66
C SER A 5 7.12 22.77 -9.94
N LEU A 6 6.69 24.04 -9.90
CA LEU A 6 6.78 24.97 -11.03
C LEU A 6 8.22 25.40 -11.37
N GLN A 7 9.18 25.16 -10.46
CA GLN A 7 10.59 25.50 -10.66
C GLN A 7 11.42 24.30 -11.14
N LEU A 8 10.78 23.14 -11.38
CA LEU A 8 11.47 21.96 -11.89
C LEU A 8 11.87 22.16 -13.35
N PRO A 9 13.08 21.71 -13.76
CA PRO A 9 13.48 21.75 -15.16
C PRO A 9 12.56 20.91 -16.05
N ASP A 10 12.32 21.36 -17.27
CA ASP A 10 11.46 20.65 -18.24
C ASP A 10 11.89 19.21 -18.48
N LYS A 11 13.20 18.93 -18.47
CA LYS A 11 13.72 17.55 -18.62
C LYS A 11 13.23 16.62 -17.51
N THR A 12 13.15 17.11 -16.27
CA THR A 12 12.63 16.35 -15.14
C THR A 12 11.13 16.12 -15.29
N LEU A 13 10.40 17.14 -15.75
CA LEU A 13 8.96 17.04 -16.01
C LEU A 13 8.65 16.05 -17.15
N GLN A 14 9.43 16.09 -18.23
CA GLN A 14 9.29 15.17 -19.36
C GLN A 14 9.61 13.73 -18.95
N PHE A 15 10.66 13.53 -18.14
CA PHE A 15 11.01 12.21 -17.62
C PHE A 15 9.87 11.58 -16.79
N VAL A 16 9.31 12.30 -15.81
CA VAL A 16 8.22 11.74 -14.97
C VAL A 16 6.93 11.54 -15.76
N LYS A 17 6.72 12.33 -16.82
CA LYS A 17 5.59 12.16 -17.75
C LYS A 17 5.74 10.88 -18.58
N ASP A 18 6.93 10.61 -19.09
CA ASP A 18 7.19 9.48 -20.00
C ASP A 18 7.46 8.17 -19.24
N HIS A 19 7.91 8.26 -17.98
CA HIS A 19 8.30 7.12 -17.14
C HIS A 19 7.59 7.14 -15.77
N PRO A 20 6.26 6.99 -15.71
CA PRO A 20 5.53 7.01 -14.45
C PRO A 20 5.69 5.70 -13.64
N LEU A 21 6.12 4.61 -14.29
CA LEU A 21 6.24 3.29 -13.69
C LEU A 21 7.66 3.07 -13.14
N LEU A 22 7.76 2.59 -11.91
CA LEU A 22 9.01 2.17 -11.30
C LEU A 22 9.35 0.73 -11.71
N GLU A 23 10.65 0.43 -11.78
CA GLU A 23 11.14 -0.93 -12.05
C GLU A 23 10.92 -1.86 -10.85
N ASP A 24 11.20 -1.38 -9.65
CA ASP A 24 11.13 -2.17 -8.43
C ASP A 24 9.68 -2.33 -7.91
N PRO A 25 9.25 -3.54 -7.54
CA PRO A 25 7.94 -3.76 -6.94
C PRO A 25 7.92 -3.37 -5.46
N VAL A 26 6.74 -3.02 -4.96
CA VAL A 26 6.51 -2.89 -3.51
C VAL A 26 6.18 -4.26 -2.93
N LEU A 27 7.04 -4.74 -2.01
CA LEU A 27 6.85 -6.02 -1.32
C LEU A 27 5.99 -5.87 -0.05
N PRO A 28 5.15 -6.87 0.30
CA PRO A 28 4.38 -6.83 1.53
C PRO A 28 5.26 -7.00 2.77
N ILE A 29 4.77 -6.50 3.91
CA ILE A 29 5.43 -6.72 5.21
C ILE A 29 5.53 -8.23 5.48
N GLY A 30 6.75 -8.71 5.72
CA GLY A 30 7.01 -10.13 5.98
C GLY A 30 7.17 -10.99 4.72
N ASN A 31 7.29 -10.37 3.53
CA ASN A 31 7.55 -11.04 2.24
C ASN A 31 6.48 -12.07 1.83
N GLY A 32 5.25 -11.94 2.32
CA GLY A 32 4.14 -12.81 1.96
C GLY A 32 2.76 -12.26 2.35
N PRO A 33 1.67 -12.87 1.86
CA PRO A 33 0.30 -12.47 2.20
C PRO A 33 -0.05 -12.80 3.65
N ARG A 34 -0.97 -12.03 4.24
CA ARG A 34 -1.48 -12.27 5.61
C ARG A 34 -2.57 -13.34 5.68
N LEU A 35 -3.33 -13.53 4.60
CA LEU A 35 -4.44 -14.49 4.51
C LEU A 35 -4.50 -15.05 3.08
N ILE A 36 -4.68 -16.37 2.97
CA ILE A 36 -4.95 -17.07 1.72
C ILE A 36 -6.17 -17.97 1.96
N THR A 37 -7.20 -17.83 1.13
CA THR A 37 -8.41 -18.66 1.16
C THR A 37 -8.68 -19.23 -0.24
N LYS A 38 -9.40 -20.36 -0.29
CA LYS A 38 -9.87 -20.97 -1.54
C LYS A 38 -11.37 -20.77 -1.68
N ASP A 39 -11.85 -20.71 -2.91
CA ASP A 39 -13.29 -20.73 -3.25
C ASP A 39 -14.11 -19.55 -2.68
N VAL A 40 -13.48 -18.39 -2.46
CA VAL A 40 -14.12 -17.15 -1.99
C VAL A 40 -13.61 -15.97 -2.81
N ASN A 41 -14.53 -15.09 -3.23
CA ASN A 41 -14.19 -13.86 -3.96
C ASN A 41 -14.35 -12.65 -3.03
N TYR A 42 -13.25 -12.13 -2.48
CA TYR A 42 -13.33 -10.94 -1.63
C TYR A 42 -13.52 -9.66 -2.44
N THR A 43 -14.41 -8.79 -1.97
CA THR A 43 -14.79 -7.54 -2.66
C THR A 43 -14.33 -6.28 -1.92
N GLN A 44 -14.30 -6.31 -0.57
CA GLN A 44 -13.88 -5.20 0.27
C GLN A 44 -13.16 -5.73 1.52
N ILE A 45 -12.36 -4.85 2.12
CA ILE A 45 -11.61 -5.13 3.34
C ILE A 45 -11.64 -3.91 4.27
N ALA A 46 -11.83 -4.16 5.57
CA ALA A 46 -11.62 -3.17 6.63
C ALA A 46 -10.75 -3.80 7.73
N VAL A 47 -9.90 -3.00 8.37
CA VAL A 47 -9.01 -3.46 9.44
C VAL A 47 -9.24 -2.61 10.67
N GLN A 48 -9.48 -3.26 11.81
CA GLN A 48 -9.60 -2.59 13.10
C GLN A 48 -8.45 -3.00 14.00
N ARG A 49 -7.73 -2.01 14.53
CA ARG A 49 -6.71 -2.23 15.55
C ARG A 49 -7.35 -2.27 16.94
N VAL A 50 -7.16 -3.36 17.67
CA VAL A 50 -7.78 -3.61 18.98
C VAL A 50 -6.72 -4.03 20.00
N GLN A 51 -6.78 -3.48 21.21
CA GLN A 51 -6.01 -3.97 22.35
C GLN A 51 -6.83 -5.03 23.09
N ALA A 52 -6.28 -6.23 23.23
CA ALA A 52 -6.92 -7.33 23.94
C ALA A 52 -6.65 -7.26 25.46
N LEU A 53 -7.34 -8.12 26.23
CA LEU A 53 -7.21 -8.18 27.69
C LEU A 53 -5.82 -8.58 28.18
N ASP A 54 -5.06 -9.28 27.34
CA ASP A 54 -3.65 -9.62 27.60
C ASP A 54 -2.68 -8.43 27.35
N GLY A 55 -3.22 -7.28 26.96
CA GLY A 55 -2.46 -6.07 26.64
C GLY A 55 -1.87 -6.06 25.22
N ASN A 56 -1.96 -7.15 24.47
CA ASN A 56 -1.43 -7.22 23.12
C ASN A 56 -2.37 -6.51 22.13
N VAL A 57 -1.78 -5.97 21.05
CA VAL A 57 -2.52 -5.26 20.00
C VAL A 57 -2.63 -6.15 18.77
N TYR A 58 -3.84 -6.25 18.23
CA TYR A 58 -4.16 -7.07 17.07
C TYR A 58 -4.81 -6.23 15.97
N ASP A 59 -4.47 -6.54 14.73
CA ASP A 59 -5.15 -6.02 13.54
C ASP A 59 -6.22 -7.04 13.10
N VAL A 60 -7.49 -6.75 13.41
CA VAL A 60 -8.65 -7.59 13.07
C VAL A 60 -9.10 -7.27 11.65
N ILE A 61 -9.11 -8.29 10.78
CA ILE A 61 -9.45 -8.15 9.36
C ILE A 61 -10.91 -8.54 9.14
N PHE A 62 -11.72 -7.62 8.61
CA PHE A 62 -13.07 -7.84 8.13
C PHE A 62 -13.05 -7.87 6.59
N THR A 63 -13.63 -8.90 5.99
CA THR A 63 -13.71 -9.06 4.53
C THR A 63 -15.15 -9.24 4.09
N SER A 64 -15.55 -8.61 2.98
CA SER A 64 -16.82 -8.90 2.30
C SER A 64 -16.57 -9.82 1.11
N THR A 65 -17.55 -10.65 0.79
CA THR A 65 -17.52 -11.54 -0.38
C THR A 65 -18.37 -11.01 -1.52
#